data_AF-A0A0V0J9N0-F1
#
_entry.id   AF-A0A0V0J9N0-F1
#
_cell.length_a   1.000
_cell.length_b   1.000
_cell.length_c   1.000
_cell.angle_alpha   90.00
_cell.angle_beta   90.00
_cell.angle_gamma   90.00
#
_symmetry.space_group_name_H-M   'P 1'
#
loop_
_entity.id
_entity.type
_entity.pdbx_description
1 polymer ?
#
loop_
_entity_poly.entity_id
_entity_poly.type
_entity_poly.pdbx_seq_one_letter_code
_entity_poly.pdbx_strand_id
1 'polypeptide(L)'
;SLPHSLYDLSPKTLEASVISETQGDKMNFENKPTLVKKIEAVTKEHFYQPDLAAFLEICDNIKQDPNGPEIALSALLEQLEQSAATYPESASLTLTLLDFCFKNCGYQFLFKLCRGDYLKKLKNLIEHGPYNLGIWNRLLTLIKVLGLAFSDHADFQPINALYQELLSQSIRFPNVQSTEVELLKRMNAAVRLQGFQKGQVLK
;
A
#
# COMPACT_ATOMS: atom_id res chain seq x y z
N SER A 1 -69.55 -27.55 43.42
CA SER A 1 -68.42 -28.12 42.68
C SER A 1 -67.15 -27.36 43.04
N LEU A 2 -66.19 -28.04 43.67
CA LEU A 2 -64.83 -27.58 44.04
C LEU A 2 -63.85 -27.93 42.88
N PRO A 3 -62.53 -27.59 42.86
CA PRO A 3 -61.72 -26.56 43.57
C PRO A 3 -60.48 -25.98 42.79
N HIS A 4 -59.68 -25.16 43.51
CA HIS A 4 -58.20 -25.08 43.55
C HIS A 4 -57.35 -24.19 42.58
N SER A 5 -56.58 -23.30 43.21
CA SER A 5 -55.09 -23.17 43.11
C SER A 5 -54.44 -22.15 42.13
N LEU A 6 -53.86 -21.11 42.76
CA LEU A 6 -52.50 -20.53 42.63
C LEU A 6 -51.87 -20.10 41.28
N TYR A 7 -50.86 -19.22 41.42
CA TYR A 7 -49.91 -18.62 40.45
C TYR A 7 -50.48 -17.35 39.78
N ASP A 8 -50.20 -16.12 40.21
CA ASP A 8 -48.93 -15.41 40.47
C ASP A 8 -47.92 -15.45 39.31
N LEU A 9 -47.82 -14.33 38.56
CA LEU A 9 -46.64 -13.47 38.45
C LEU A 9 -46.78 -12.53 37.23
N SER A 10 -46.85 -11.23 37.51
CA SER A 10 -46.76 -10.12 36.53
C SER A 10 -45.30 -9.95 36.03
N PRO A 11 -45.06 -9.17 34.96
CA PRO A 11 -44.57 -7.82 35.26
C PRO A 11 -45.12 -6.71 34.34
N LYS A 12 -45.85 -5.80 35.00
CA LYS A 12 -45.68 -4.33 35.04
C LYS A 12 -45.13 -3.61 33.80
N THR A 13 -46.02 -2.85 33.17
CA THR A 13 -45.78 -1.62 32.41
C THR A 13 -45.13 -0.50 33.25
N LEU A 14 -44.33 0.30 32.55
CA LEU A 14 -43.92 1.69 32.83
C LEU A 14 -43.08 1.97 34.10
N GLU A 15 -41.79 2.21 33.88
CA GLU A 15 -41.04 3.24 34.63
C GLU A 15 -40.43 4.18 33.60
N ALA A 16 -40.94 5.41 33.59
CA ALA A 16 -40.33 6.55 32.93
C ALA A 16 -39.12 6.98 33.78
N SER A 17 -37.97 7.19 33.15
CA SER A 17 -36.86 7.88 33.82
C SER A 17 -36.05 8.70 32.84
N VAL A 18 -36.22 10.01 33.02
CA VAL A 18 -35.23 11.08 32.93
C VAL A 18 -34.62 11.32 31.55
N ILE A 19 -35.21 12.31 30.87
CA ILE A 19 -34.56 13.12 29.84
C ILE A 19 -33.54 14.00 30.56
N SER A 20 -32.25 13.76 30.32
CA SER A 20 -31.22 14.80 30.43
C SER A 20 -30.81 15.20 29.02
N GLU A 21 -31.32 16.35 28.59
CA GLU A 21 -30.83 17.05 27.41
C GLU A 21 -29.50 17.75 27.72
N THR A 22 -28.76 17.95 26.63
CA THR A 22 -27.63 18.87 26.42
C THR A 22 -26.23 18.38 26.79
N GLN A 23 -25.55 17.84 25.78
CA GLN A 23 -24.26 18.41 25.37
C GLN A 23 -24.10 18.24 23.85
N GLY A 24 -24.11 19.36 23.14
CA GLY A 24 -23.86 19.42 21.71
C GLY A 24 -22.41 19.07 21.33
N ASP A 25 -22.29 18.64 20.08
CA ASP A 25 -21.10 18.67 19.22
C ASP A 25 -19.88 17.83 19.62
N LYS A 26 -19.90 16.55 19.22
CA LYS A 26 -18.83 16.02 18.35
C LYS A 26 -19.46 15.13 17.29
N MET A 27 -19.48 15.60 16.04
CA MET A 27 -19.71 14.74 14.89
C MET A 27 -18.80 13.52 15.02
N ASN A 28 -19.40 12.34 15.02
CA ASN A 28 -18.73 11.07 14.96
C ASN A 28 -17.92 11.05 13.66
N PHE A 29 -16.61 11.31 13.74
CA PHE A 29 -15.65 11.03 12.67
C PHE A 29 -15.60 9.50 12.52
N GLU A 30 -16.62 9.01 11.83
CA GLU A 30 -16.68 7.80 11.03
C GLU A 30 -15.35 7.06 11.00
N ASN A 31 -15.31 5.85 11.56
CA ASN A 31 -14.16 4.93 11.61
C ASN A 31 -13.61 4.64 10.20
N LYS A 32 -12.97 5.61 9.55
CA LYS A 32 -12.31 5.42 8.27
C LYS A 32 -11.12 4.50 8.54
N PRO A 33 -11.03 3.33 7.87
CA PRO A 33 -9.93 2.41 8.09
C PRO A 33 -8.60 3.10 7.80
N THR A 34 -7.61 2.86 8.66
CA THR A 34 -6.25 3.40 8.49
C THR A 34 -5.66 2.96 7.15
N LEU A 35 -4.69 3.71 6.63
CA LEU A 35 -4.01 3.37 5.36
C LEU A 35 -3.48 1.93 5.35
N VAL A 36 -2.87 1.49 6.46
CA VAL A 36 -2.39 0.11 6.65
C VAL A 36 -3.54 -0.89 6.52
N LYS A 37 -4.65 -0.69 7.22
CA LYS A 37 -5.82 -1.58 7.16
C LYS A 37 -6.44 -1.63 5.75
N LYS A 38 -6.42 -0.52 5.00
CA LYS A 38 -6.87 -0.50 3.60
C LYS A 38 -5.96 -1.33 2.72
N ILE A 39 -4.64 -1.20 2.86
CA ILE A 39 -3.65 -2.00 2.13
C ILE A 39 -3.87 -3.48 2.44
N GLU A 40 -3.87 -3.87 3.71
CA GLU A 40 -4.12 -5.26 4.13
C GLU A 40 -5.44 -5.80 3.57
N ALA A 41 -6.51 -5.00 3.61
CA ALA A 41 -7.81 -5.43 3.12
C ALA A 41 -7.79 -5.77 1.64
N VAL A 42 -7.07 -5.01 0.80
CA VAL A 42 -7.03 -5.25 -0.65
C VAL A 42 -5.94 -6.23 -1.08
N THR A 43 -5.06 -6.66 -0.18
CA THR A 43 -3.98 -7.63 -0.47
C THR A 43 -4.14 -8.96 0.23
N LYS A 44 -5.27 -9.20 0.92
CA LYS A 44 -5.56 -10.48 1.59
C LYS A 44 -5.67 -11.65 0.62
N GLU A 45 -5.45 -12.85 1.15
CA GLU A 45 -5.40 -14.14 0.45
C GLU A 45 -6.65 -14.53 -0.37
N HIS A 46 -7.77 -13.83 -0.20
CA HIS A 46 -9.05 -14.21 -0.82
C HIS A 46 -9.36 -13.43 -2.11
N PHE A 47 -8.51 -12.49 -2.50
CA PHE A 47 -8.73 -11.68 -3.69
C PHE A 47 -7.96 -12.27 -4.88
N TYR A 48 -8.71 -12.76 -5.87
CA TYR A 48 -8.15 -13.23 -7.14
C TYR A 48 -7.86 -12.10 -8.13
N GLN A 49 -8.42 -10.90 -7.93
CA GLN A 49 -8.29 -9.78 -8.86
C GLN A 49 -8.05 -8.43 -8.16
N PRO A 50 -7.32 -7.50 -8.81
CA PRO A 50 -7.10 -6.15 -8.28
C PRO A 50 -8.38 -5.30 -8.24
N ASP A 51 -8.69 -4.74 -7.07
CA ASP A 51 -9.66 -3.66 -6.94
C ASP A 51 -8.99 -2.32 -7.26
N LEU A 52 -9.06 -1.93 -8.54
CA LEU A 52 -8.43 -0.69 -9.02
C LEU A 52 -9.03 0.57 -8.38
N ALA A 53 -10.31 0.54 -7.99
CA ALA A 53 -10.94 1.67 -7.33
C ALA A 53 -10.36 1.85 -5.92
N ALA A 54 -10.18 0.76 -5.18
CA ALA A 54 -9.53 0.80 -3.88
C ALA A 54 -8.03 1.16 -4.00
N PHE A 55 -7.33 0.71 -5.04
CA PHE A 55 -5.93 1.08 -5.28
C PHE A 55 -5.77 2.59 -5.52
N LEU A 56 -6.68 3.20 -6.29
CA LEU A 56 -6.71 4.65 -6.49
C LEU A 56 -6.97 5.40 -5.18
N GLU A 57 -7.94 4.94 -4.38
CA GLU A 57 -8.21 5.53 -3.07
C GLU A 57 -6.98 5.45 -2.14
N ILE A 58 -6.26 4.32 -2.14
CA ILE A 58 -5.01 4.15 -1.40
C ILE A 58 -3.96 5.15 -1.87
N CYS A 59 -3.77 5.32 -3.19
CA CYS A 59 -2.84 6.29 -3.74
C CYS A 59 -3.20 7.74 -3.36
N ASP A 60 -4.49 8.07 -3.34
CA ASP A 60 -4.95 9.39 -2.92
C ASP A 60 -4.69 9.64 -1.43
N ASN A 61 -4.92 8.65 -0.57
CA ASN A 61 -4.56 8.74 0.84
C ASN A 61 -3.04 8.89 1.03
N ILE A 62 -2.22 8.16 0.26
CA ILE A 62 -0.75 8.28 0.27
C ILE A 62 -0.31 9.71 -0.10
N LYS A 63 -0.94 10.33 -1.11
CA LYS A 63 -0.58 11.68 -1.57
C LYS A 63 -1.03 12.79 -0.62
N GLN A 64 -2.10 12.57 0.15
CA GLN A 64 -2.65 13.55 1.10
C GLN A 64 -1.88 13.61 2.42
N ASP A 65 -1.24 12.52 2.82
CA ASP A 65 -0.47 12.42 4.06
C ASP A 65 1.04 12.58 3.76
N PRO A 66 1.75 13.55 4.38
CA PRO A 66 3.21 13.68 4.27
C PRO A 66 3.98 12.40 4.65
N ASN A 67 3.45 11.60 5.56
CA ASN A 67 4.02 10.31 5.98
C ASN A 67 3.44 9.12 5.21
N GLY A 68 2.43 9.36 4.36
CA GLY A 68 1.72 8.34 3.59
C GLY A 68 2.64 7.40 2.80
N PRO A 69 3.68 7.89 2.09
CA PRO A 69 4.60 7.02 1.38
C PRO A 69 5.37 6.04 2.28
N GLU A 70 5.79 6.49 3.46
CA GLU A 70 6.55 5.69 4.41
C GLU A 70 5.66 4.61 5.04
N ILE A 71 4.46 4.99 5.45
CA ILE A 71 3.45 4.08 6.00
C ILE A 71 3.09 2.99 4.96
N ALA A 72 2.85 3.39 3.70
CA ALA A 72 2.50 2.45 2.65
C ALA A 72 3.66 1.51 2.28
N LEU A 73 4.89 2.02 2.14
CA LEU A 73 6.05 1.18 1.84
C LEU A 73 6.31 0.15 2.94
N SER A 74 6.21 0.55 4.21
CA SER A 74 6.34 -0.37 5.34
C SER A 74 5.29 -1.47 5.28
N ALA A 75 3.99 -1.11 5.15
CA ALA A 75 2.91 -2.08 5.08
C ALA A 75 3.03 -3.03 3.88
N LEU A 76 3.36 -2.52 2.69
CA LEU A 76 3.48 -3.33 1.47
C LEU A 76 4.67 -4.30 1.55
N LEU A 77 5.82 -3.87 2.06
CA LEU A 77 7.00 -4.73 2.14
C LEU A 77 6.90 -5.75 3.27
N GLU A 78 6.31 -5.38 4.42
CA GLU A 78 5.99 -6.34 5.48
C GLU A 78 5.00 -7.41 5.00
N GLN A 79 3.95 -7.00 4.25
CA GLN A 79 3.01 -7.94 3.65
C GLN A 79 3.71 -8.89 2.68
N LEU A 80 4.69 -8.42 1.88
CA LEU A 80 5.49 -9.28 1.00
C LEU A 80 6.37 -10.25 1.77
N GLU A 81 7.05 -9.80 2.82
CA GLU A 81 7.86 -10.67 3.69
C GLU A 81 7.02 -11.79 4.31
N GLN A 82 5.76 -11.51 4.67
CA GLN A 82 4.85 -12.50 5.27
C GLN A 82 4.21 -13.44 4.23
N SER A 83 3.92 -12.95 3.02
CA SER A 83 3.12 -13.68 2.03
C SER A 83 3.92 -14.36 0.91
N ALA A 84 5.15 -13.92 0.58
CA ALA A 84 5.86 -14.37 -0.61
C ALA A 84 6.13 -15.89 -0.67
N ALA A 85 6.35 -16.52 0.48
CA ALA A 85 6.60 -17.96 0.57
C ALA A 85 5.32 -18.81 0.66
N THR A 86 4.32 -18.34 1.40
CA THR A 86 3.16 -19.16 1.81
C THR A 86 1.90 -18.81 1.01
N TYR A 87 1.76 -17.57 0.57
CA TYR A 87 0.53 -17.01 0.02
C TYR A 87 0.79 -16.26 -1.30
N PRO A 88 1.11 -16.99 -2.39
CA PRO A 88 1.55 -16.39 -3.64
C PRO A 88 0.49 -15.47 -4.26
N GLU A 89 -0.81 -15.72 -4.07
CA GLU A 89 -1.86 -14.83 -4.57
C GLU A 89 -1.88 -13.48 -3.84
N SER A 90 -1.76 -13.50 -2.50
CA SER A 90 -1.61 -12.30 -1.68
C SER A 90 -0.35 -11.51 -2.04
N ALA A 91 0.79 -12.21 -2.18
CA ALA A 91 2.06 -11.59 -2.60
C ALA A 91 1.95 -10.98 -4.01
N SER A 92 1.30 -11.69 -4.93
CA SER A 92 1.03 -11.23 -6.29
C SER A 92 0.20 -9.94 -6.28
N LEU A 93 -0.87 -9.89 -5.49
CA LEU A 93 -1.73 -8.72 -5.39
C LEU A 93 -1.03 -7.54 -4.73
N THR A 94 -0.21 -7.80 -3.70
CA THR A 94 0.64 -6.81 -3.05
C THR A 94 1.65 -6.19 -4.01
N LEU A 95 2.32 -7.01 -4.85
CA LEU A 95 3.21 -6.52 -5.91
C LEU A 95 2.47 -5.68 -6.94
N THR A 96 1.21 -6.01 -7.26
CA THR A 96 0.39 -5.21 -8.17
C THR A 96 0.07 -3.84 -7.57
N LEU A 97 -0.30 -3.79 -6.29
CA LEU A 97 -0.53 -2.52 -5.59
C LEU A 97 0.75 -1.68 -5.51
N LEU A 98 1.88 -2.31 -5.17
CA LEU A 98 3.17 -1.62 -5.07
C LEU A 98 3.59 -0.99 -6.41
N ASP A 99 3.50 -1.72 -7.52
CA ASP A 99 3.71 -1.21 -8.87
C ASP A 99 2.73 -0.06 -9.21
N PHE A 100 1.46 -0.23 -8.85
CA PHE A 100 0.44 0.81 -9.03
C PHE A 100 0.78 2.08 -8.24
N CYS A 101 1.30 1.97 -7.02
CA CYS A 101 1.75 3.12 -6.22
C CYS A 101 2.94 3.84 -6.86
N PHE A 102 3.94 3.13 -7.40
CA PHE A 102 5.05 3.78 -8.12
C PHE A 102 4.58 4.58 -9.34
N LYS A 103 3.55 4.10 -10.00
CA LYS A 103 2.92 4.79 -11.13
C LYS A 103 2.10 6.01 -10.65
N ASN A 104 1.35 5.91 -9.56
CA ASN A 104 0.33 6.91 -9.21
C ASN A 104 0.69 7.88 -8.06
N CYS A 105 1.71 7.59 -7.25
CA CYS A 105 2.08 8.42 -6.09
C CYS A 105 3.25 9.39 -6.37
N GLY A 106 3.90 9.25 -7.53
CA GLY A 106 4.92 10.18 -8.02
C GLY A 106 6.23 10.17 -7.21
N TYR A 107 6.97 11.27 -7.33
CA TYR A 107 8.35 11.41 -6.87
C TYR A 107 8.57 11.01 -5.39
N GLN A 108 7.67 11.45 -4.49
CA GLN A 108 7.87 11.26 -3.06
C GLN A 108 7.85 9.79 -2.65
N PHE A 109 7.08 8.96 -3.35
CA PHE A 109 7.00 7.53 -3.07
C PHE A 109 8.33 6.83 -3.39
N LEU A 110 8.88 7.09 -4.58
CA LEU A 110 10.19 6.56 -4.97
C LEU A 110 11.34 7.15 -4.13
N PHE A 111 11.26 8.43 -3.78
CA PHE A 111 12.25 9.08 -2.92
C PHE A 111 12.34 8.40 -1.55
N LYS A 112 11.20 8.09 -0.94
CA LYS A 112 11.16 7.36 0.32
C LYS A 112 11.70 5.94 0.20
N LEU A 113 11.39 5.22 -0.90
CA LEU A 113 12.01 3.91 -1.18
C LEU A 113 13.55 4.00 -1.14
N CYS A 114 14.14 5.02 -1.77
CA CYS A 114 15.60 5.15 -1.90
C CYS A 114 16.33 5.67 -0.65
N ARG A 115 15.60 6.20 0.35
CA ARG A 115 16.20 6.80 1.57
C ARG A 115 15.98 5.98 2.84
N GLY A 116 15.02 5.05 2.83
CA GLY A 116 14.77 4.14 3.96
C GLY A 116 15.52 2.80 3.84
N ASP A 117 15.25 1.89 4.78
CA ASP A 117 15.76 0.52 4.75
C ASP A 117 15.01 -0.41 3.77
N TYR A 118 14.11 0.15 2.97
CA TYR A 118 13.24 -0.60 2.06
C TYR A 118 13.99 -1.32 0.94
N LEU A 119 15.08 -0.74 0.43
CA LEU A 119 15.94 -1.43 -0.55
C LEU A 119 16.61 -2.66 0.05
N LYS A 120 16.95 -2.64 1.34
CA LYS A 120 17.50 -3.81 2.05
C LYS A 120 16.43 -4.89 2.20
N LYS A 121 15.17 -4.52 2.49
CA LYS A 121 14.04 -5.45 2.52
C LYS A 121 13.80 -6.10 1.16
N LEU A 122 13.78 -5.30 0.08
CA LEU A 122 13.67 -5.82 -1.29
C LEU A 122 14.81 -6.78 -1.65
N LYS A 123 16.05 -6.42 -1.28
CA LYS A 123 17.20 -7.30 -1.47
C LYS A 123 17.04 -8.62 -0.70
N ASN A 124 16.63 -8.56 0.57
CA ASN A 124 16.42 -9.72 1.41
C ASN A 124 15.37 -10.67 0.80
N LEU A 125 14.25 -10.13 0.29
CA LEU A 125 13.26 -10.91 -0.44
C LEU A 125 13.91 -11.65 -1.63
N ILE A 126 14.76 -10.98 -2.42
CA ILE A 126 15.41 -11.66 -3.56
C ILE A 126 16.36 -12.77 -3.11
N GLU A 127 17.15 -12.54 -2.06
CA GLU A 127 18.25 -13.44 -1.64
C GLU A 127 17.79 -14.64 -0.78
N HIS A 128 16.69 -14.53 -0.04
CA HIS A 128 16.32 -15.52 0.99
C HIS A 128 15.05 -16.33 0.72
N GLY A 129 14.52 -16.32 -0.50
CA GLY A 129 13.46 -17.26 -0.90
C GLY A 129 13.96 -18.69 -1.07
N PRO A 130 13.09 -19.68 -0.84
CA PRO A 130 12.46 -20.25 -2.02
C PRO A 130 11.05 -19.70 -2.15
N TYR A 131 10.84 -18.85 -3.16
CA TYR A 131 9.52 -18.33 -3.50
C TYR A 131 8.99 -18.99 -4.77
N ASN A 132 7.69 -18.86 -4.96
CA ASN A 132 7.08 -19.11 -6.25
C ASN A 132 7.83 -18.29 -7.34
N LEU A 133 8.24 -18.95 -8.42
CA LEU A 133 9.03 -18.34 -9.50
C LEU A 133 8.36 -17.10 -10.09
N GLY A 134 7.02 -17.08 -10.17
CA GLY A 134 6.26 -15.93 -10.63
C GLY A 134 6.43 -14.71 -9.72
N ILE A 135 6.41 -14.90 -8.40
CA ILE A 135 6.61 -13.83 -7.42
C ILE A 135 8.05 -13.31 -7.48
N TRP A 136 9.02 -14.22 -7.52
CA TRP A 136 10.43 -13.86 -7.63
C TRP A 136 10.73 -13.07 -8.92
N ASN A 137 10.20 -13.52 -10.06
CA ASN A 137 10.32 -12.79 -11.32
C ASN A 137 9.69 -11.39 -11.26
N ARG A 138 8.54 -11.23 -10.58
CA ARG A 138 7.90 -9.92 -10.45
C ARG A 138 8.68 -8.97 -9.55
N LEU A 139 9.28 -9.46 -8.46
CA LEU A 139 10.20 -8.68 -7.62
C LEU A 139 11.41 -8.18 -8.43
N LEU A 140 12.03 -9.07 -9.21
CA LEU A 140 13.15 -8.71 -10.09
C LEU A 140 12.73 -7.71 -11.16
N THR A 141 11.58 -7.90 -11.81
CA THR A 141 11.04 -6.97 -12.80
C THR A 141 10.84 -5.58 -12.19
N LEU A 142 10.28 -5.50 -10.98
CA LEU A 142 10.10 -4.23 -10.27
C LEU A 142 11.45 -3.51 -10.07
N ILE A 143 12.45 -4.20 -9.54
CA ILE A 143 13.79 -3.63 -9.31
C ILE A 143 14.43 -3.17 -10.63
N LYS A 144 14.33 -3.98 -11.69
CA LYS A 144 14.88 -3.65 -13.02
C LYS A 144 14.19 -2.43 -13.63
N VAL A 145 12.86 -2.37 -13.60
CA VAL A 145 12.11 -1.25 -14.17
C VAL A 145 12.47 0.04 -13.46
N LEU A 146 12.49 0.05 -12.11
CA LEU A 146 12.87 1.23 -11.33
C LEU A 146 14.34 1.62 -11.55
N GLY A 147 15.25 0.64 -11.52
CA GLY A 147 16.68 0.89 -11.70
C GLY A 147 17.04 1.42 -13.08
N LEU A 148 16.35 0.96 -14.14
CA LEU A 148 16.54 1.47 -15.50
C LEU A 148 15.86 2.83 -15.70
N ALA A 149 14.64 3.01 -15.18
CA ALA A 149 13.86 4.24 -15.34
C ALA A 149 14.55 5.46 -14.74
N PHE A 150 15.31 5.31 -13.66
CA PHE A 150 15.85 6.43 -12.90
C PHE A 150 17.38 6.43 -12.77
N SER A 151 18.05 5.68 -13.66
CA SER A 151 19.51 5.55 -13.70
C SER A 151 20.28 6.87 -13.85
N ASP A 152 19.67 7.90 -14.44
CA ASP A 152 20.23 9.23 -14.64
C ASP A 152 19.86 10.23 -13.53
N HIS A 153 19.08 9.82 -12.53
CA HIS A 153 18.58 10.69 -11.48
C HIS A 153 19.38 10.54 -10.18
N ALA A 154 19.97 11.62 -9.67
CA ALA A 154 20.84 11.60 -8.49
C ALA A 154 20.14 11.04 -7.23
N ASP A 155 18.90 11.44 -6.97
CA ASP A 155 18.15 10.95 -5.79
C ASP A 155 17.79 9.46 -5.85
N PHE A 156 17.83 8.84 -7.03
CA PHE A 156 17.40 7.47 -7.26
C PHE A 156 18.56 6.54 -7.63
N GLN A 157 19.80 7.00 -7.51
CA GLN A 157 20.97 6.14 -7.63
C GLN A 157 20.93 4.89 -6.72
N PRO A 158 20.36 4.92 -5.49
CA PRO A 158 20.28 3.73 -4.65
C PRO A 158 19.53 2.55 -5.29
N ILE A 159 18.42 2.77 -6.01
CA ILE A 159 17.70 1.67 -6.67
C ILE A 159 18.45 1.14 -7.89
N ASN A 160 19.16 2.01 -8.62
CA ASN A 160 20.06 1.57 -9.69
C ASN A 160 21.23 0.74 -9.15
N ALA A 161 21.84 1.18 -8.05
CA ALA A 161 22.92 0.45 -7.39
C ALA A 161 22.47 -0.95 -6.95
N LEU A 162 21.29 -1.09 -6.36
CA LEU A 162 20.72 -2.41 -6.03
C LEU A 162 20.55 -3.27 -7.28
N TYR A 163 20.03 -2.72 -8.38
CA TYR A 163 19.91 -3.45 -9.63
C TYR A 163 21.26 -3.95 -10.16
N GLN A 164 22.29 -3.10 -10.17
CA GLN A 164 23.65 -3.47 -10.61
C GLN A 164 24.31 -4.49 -9.67
N GLU A 165 24.09 -4.36 -8.36
CA GLU A 165 24.58 -5.31 -7.36
C GLU A 165 24.03 -6.72 -7.64
N LEU A 166 22.72 -6.86 -7.83
CA LEU A 166 22.09 -8.15 -8.14
C LEU A 166 22.60 -8.73 -9.47
N LEU A 167 22.84 -7.89 -10.49
CA LEU A 167 23.47 -8.34 -11.74
C LEU A 167 24.89 -8.89 -11.50
N SER A 168 25.68 -8.25 -10.64
CA SER A 168 27.04 -8.70 -10.29
C SER A 168 27.05 -10.05 -9.58
N GLN A 169 25.96 -10.38 -8.87
CA GLN A 169 25.72 -11.70 -8.25
C GLN A 169 25.22 -12.75 -9.27
N SER A 170 25.24 -12.46 -10.58
CA SER A 170 24.76 -13.34 -11.65
C SER A 170 23.25 -13.64 -11.61
N ILE A 171 22.45 -12.83 -10.92
CA ILE A 171 20.99 -12.95 -10.93
C ILE A 171 20.47 -12.55 -12.31
N ARG A 172 19.69 -13.45 -12.93
CA ARG A 172 19.08 -13.22 -14.24
C ARG A 172 17.74 -12.52 -14.09
N PHE A 173 17.65 -11.30 -14.60
CA PHE A 173 16.40 -10.55 -14.62
C PHE A 173 15.53 -10.92 -15.83
N PRO A 174 14.20 -10.99 -15.66
CA PRO A 174 13.27 -11.12 -16.78
C PRO A 174 13.42 -10.02 -17.83
N ASN A 175 13.00 -10.31 -19.06
CA ASN A 175 12.84 -9.28 -20.08
C ASN A 175 11.68 -8.36 -19.72
N VAL A 176 11.91 -7.06 -19.83
CA VAL A 176 10.90 -6.02 -19.57
C VAL A 176 10.72 -5.23 -20.85
N GLN A 177 9.49 -4.78 -21.12
CA GLN A 177 9.23 -3.97 -22.29
C GLN A 177 9.79 -2.55 -22.08
N SER A 178 10.38 -1.97 -23.12
CA SER A 178 10.88 -0.59 -23.07
C SER A 178 9.79 0.43 -22.73
N THR A 179 8.55 0.15 -23.13
CA THR A 179 7.36 0.94 -22.83
C THR A 179 7.12 1.08 -21.33
N GLU A 180 7.35 0.03 -20.53
CA GLU A 180 7.12 0.06 -19.09
C GLU A 180 8.10 1.00 -18.38
N VAL A 181 9.38 0.93 -18.75
CA VAL A 181 10.44 1.82 -18.25
C VAL A 181 10.16 3.27 -18.63
N GLU A 182 9.76 3.49 -19.88
CA GLU A 182 9.49 4.82 -20.43
C GLU A 182 8.24 5.47 -19.83
N LEU A 183 7.18 4.69 -19.59
CA LEU A 183 5.99 5.17 -18.89
C LEU A 183 6.35 5.70 -17.50
N LEU A 184 7.15 4.93 -16.74
CA LEU A 184 7.52 5.32 -15.39
C LEU A 184 8.41 6.58 -15.37
N LYS A 185 9.31 6.73 -16.35
CA LYS A 185 10.07 7.98 -16.57
C LYS A 185 9.17 9.20 -16.73
N ARG A 186 8.15 9.09 -17.59
CA ARG A 186 7.22 10.20 -17.89
C ARG A 186 6.39 10.61 -16.68
N MET A 187 5.92 9.65 -15.89
CA MET A 187 5.10 9.92 -14.71
C MET A 187 5.85 10.77 -13.67
N ASN A 188 7.14 10.51 -13.46
CA ASN A 188 7.96 11.33 -12.55
C ASN A 188 8.39 12.68 -13.17
N ALA A 189 8.57 12.76 -14.49
CA ALA A 189 8.85 14.03 -15.17
C ALA A 189 7.67 15.02 -15.10
N ALA A 190 6.43 14.53 -15.22
CA ALA A 190 5.22 15.36 -15.14
C ALA A 190 5.04 16.01 -13.75
N VAL A 191 5.42 15.31 -12.67
CA VAL A 191 5.34 15.82 -11.29
C VAL A 191 6.34 16.96 -11.05
N ARG A 192 7.52 16.93 -11.70
CA ARG A 192 8.50 18.04 -11.63
C ARG A 192 7.98 19.34 -12.23
N LEU A 193 7.20 19.26 -13.32
CA LEU A 193 6.62 20.45 -13.96
C LEU A 193 5.51 21.09 -13.11
N GLN A 194 4.72 20.28 -12.38
CA GLN A 194 3.69 20.80 -11.47
C GLN A 194 4.28 21.48 -10.22
N GLY A 195 5.41 20.98 -9.69
CA GLY A 195 6.16 21.64 -8.63
C GLY A 195 6.80 22.96 -9.06
N PHE A 196 7.28 23.02 -10.32
CA PHE A 196 7.85 24.25 -10.89
C PHE A 196 6.79 25.36 -11.09
N GLN A 197 5.56 25.00 -11.49
CA GLN A 197 4.49 25.99 -11.63
C GLN A 197 4.01 26.55 -10.30
N LYS A 198 3.94 25.76 -9.21
CA LYS A 198 3.58 26.29 -7.89
C LYS A 198 4.66 27.22 -7.29
N GLY A 199 5.94 27.01 -7.64
CA GLY A 199 7.04 27.87 -7.20
C GLY A 199 7.15 29.21 -7.94
N GLN A 200 6.43 29.40 -9.06
CA GLN A 200 6.42 30.65 -9.83
C GLN A 200 5.22 31.55 -9.55
N VAL A 201 4.23 31.10 -8.78
CA VAL A 201 3.05 31.91 -8.39
C VAL A 201 3.29 32.69 -7.08
N LEU A 202 4.46 32.52 -6.46
CA LEU A 202 4.91 33.31 -5.31
C LEU A 202 6.11 34.17 -5.71
N LYS A 203 5.89 35.15 -6.58
CA LYS A 203 6.76 36.32 -6.75
C LYS A 203 5.91 37.56 -6.97
#